data_AF-A0A7W8HU75-F1
#
_entry.id   AF-A0A7W8HU75-F1
#
_cell.length_a   1.000
_cell.length_b   1.000
_cell.length_c   1.000
_cell.angle_alpha   90.00
_cell.angle_beta   90.00
_cell.angle_gamma   90.00
#
_symmetry.space_group_name_H-M   'P 1'
#
loop_
_entity.id
_entity.type
_entity.pdbx_description
1 polymer ?
#
loop_
_entity_poly.entity_id
_entity_poly.type
_entity_poly.pdbx_seq_one_letter_code
_entity_poly.pdbx_strand_id
1 'polypeptide(L)' 'MRAPSVYPDPTVGEDRKRAIGTTSEGRYVFIAFTLRESELGILIRPISARYMHEREIRRYEQR' A
#
# COMPACT_ATOMS: atom_id res chain seq x y z
N MET A 1 8.72 -7.21 -28.43
CA MET A 1 7.89 -7.09 -27.21
C MET A 1 8.83 -7.33 -26.02
N ARG A 2 8.98 -6.40 -25.07
CA ARG A 2 9.80 -6.66 -23.88
C ARG A 2 8.98 -7.51 -22.90
N ALA A 3 9.54 -8.64 -22.49
CA ALA A 3 8.97 -9.43 -21.41
C ALA A 3 9.08 -8.66 -20.09
N PRO A 4 8.16 -8.87 -19.13
CA PRO A 4 8.26 -8.27 -17.80
C PRO A 4 9.52 -8.78 -17.09
N SER A 5 10.29 -7.85 -16.51
CA SER A 5 11.42 -8.21 -15.64
C SER A 5 10.91 -8.47 -14.22
N VAL A 6 11.32 -9.59 -13.63
CA VAL A 6 10.96 -10.00 -12.27
C VAL A 6 12.22 -10.05 -11.43
N TYR A 7 12.18 -9.45 -10.24
CA TYR A 7 13.30 -9.38 -9.30
C TYR A 7 12.88 -9.89 -7.92
N PRO A 8 13.81 -10.44 -7.11
CA PRO A 8 13.55 -10.77 -5.72
C PRO A 8 13.12 -9.55 -4.90
N ASP A 9 12.31 -9.76 -3.86
CA ASP A 9 11.98 -8.72 -2.89
C ASP A 9 13.23 -8.38 -2.05
N PRO A 10 13.72 -7.13 -2.05
CA PRO A 10 14.88 -6.75 -1.24
C PRO A 10 14.58 -6.69 0.26
N THR A 11 13.31 -6.80 0.65
CA THR A 11 12.82 -6.59 2.03
C THR A 11 11.96 -7.76 2.51
N VAL A 12 12.50 -8.98 2.39
CA VAL A 12 11.85 -10.21 2.86
C VAL A 12 11.63 -10.16 4.38
N GLY A 13 10.41 -10.45 4.83
CA GLY A 13 10.07 -10.56 6.25
C GLY A 13 9.56 -9.28 6.92
N GLU A 14 9.52 -8.14 6.21
CA GLU A 14 8.88 -6.94 6.77
C GLU A 14 7.36 -7.12 6.92
N ASP A 15 6.82 -6.71 8.08
CA ASP A 15 5.38 -6.71 8.32
C ASP A 15 4.66 -5.61 7.53
N ARG A 16 4.05 -6.01 6.41
CA ARG A 16 3.35 -5.11 5.50
C ARG A 16 1.92 -4.85 5.98
N LYS A 17 1.64 -3.60 6.29
CA LYS A 17 0.31 -3.11 6.64
C LYS A 17 -0.41 -2.57 5.42
N ARG A 18 -1.74 -2.70 5.42
CA ARG A 18 -2.63 -2.18 4.39
C ARG A 18 -3.60 -1.20 5.03
N ALA A 19 -3.59 0.05 4.59
CA ALA A 19 -4.58 1.05 4.93
C ALA A 19 -5.49 1.29 3.72
N ILE A 20 -6.79 1.31 4.00
CA ILE A 20 -7.84 1.66 3.03
C ILE A 20 -8.63 2.82 3.63
N GLY A 21 -8.92 3.81 2.81
CA GLY A 21 -9.70 4.97 3.24
C GLY A 21 -10.02 5.87 2.06
N THR A 22 -10.46 7.08 2.37
CA THR A 22 -10.80 8.10 1.38
C THR A 22 -9.94 9.34 1.57
N THR A 23 -9.63 10.03 0.46
CA THR A 23 -9.06 11.37 0.51
C THR A 23 -10.09 12.38 1.02
N SER A 24 -9.67 13.62 1.30
CA SER A 24 -10.59 14.74 1.58
C SER A 24 -11.66 14.95 0.50
N GLU A 25 -11.33 14.63 -0.76
CA GLU A 25 -12.25 14.68 -1.90
C GLU A 25 -13.11 13.41 -2.08
N GLY A 26 -13.08 12.47 -1.14
CA GLY A 26 -13.88 11.24 -1.19
C GLY A 26 -13.34 10.14 -2.11
N ARG A 27 -12.12 10.28 -2.67
CA ARG A 27 -11.52 9.25 -3.53
C ARG A 27 -10.95 8.10 -2.70
N TYR A 28 -11.38 6.88 -2.99
CA TYR A 28 -10.85 5.68 -2.31
C TYR A 28 -9.38 5.42 -2.65
N VAL A 29 -8.58 5.20 -1.61
CA VAL A 29 -7.14 4.94 -1.71
C VAL A 29 -6.76 3.67 -0.99
N PHE A 30 -5.81 2.94 -1.60
CA PHE A 30 -5.13 1.80 -1.02
C PHE A 30 -3.66 2.16 -0.79
N ILE A 31 -3.21 1.99 0.45
CA ILE A 31 -1.83 2.23 0.85
C ILE A 31 -1.25 0.95 1.45
N ALA A 32 -0.12 0.50 0.92
CA ALA A 32 0.71 -0.54 1.52
C ALA A 32 1.98 0.08 2.08
N PHE A 33 2.31 -0.24 3.33
CA PHE A 33 3.46 0.33 4.03
C PHE A 33 4.01 -0.61 5.10
N THR A 34 5.21 -0.31 5.60
CA THR A 34 5.79 -0.96 6.79
C THR A 34 6.12 0.11 7.83
N LEU A 35 6.21 -0.27 9.10
CA LEU A 35 6.73 0.59 10.16
C LEU A 35 8.21 0.31 10.34
N ARG A 36 9.03 1.36 10.47
CA ARG A 36 10.46 1.25 10.72
C ARG A 36 10.87 2.18 11.84
N GLU A 37 11.70 1.69 12.75
CA GLU A 37 12.34 2.51 13.77
C GLU A 37 13.52 3.28 13.16
N SER A 38 13.67 4.52 13.60
CA SER A 38 14.76 5.43 13.24
C SER A 38 15.08 6.34 14.42
N GLU A 39 16.11 7.18 14.30
CA GLU A 39 16.42 8.21 15.29
C GLU A 39 15.27 9.22 15.50
N LEU A 40 14.40 9.36 14.50
CA LEU A 40 13.20 10.20 14.55
C LEU A 40 11.97 9.47 15.12
N GLY A 41 12.16 8.24 15.61
CA GLY A 41 11.09 7.37 16.11
C GLY A 41 10.56 6.40 15.05
N ILE A 42 9.33 5.93 15.27
CA ILE A 42 8.65 4.98 14.37
C ILE A 42 8.08 5.74 13.17
N LEU A 43 8.60 5.45 11.98
CA LEU A 43 8.21 6.05 10.72
C LEU A 43 7.52 5.05 9.80
N ILE A 44 6.73 5.57 8.86
CA ILE A 44 6.11 4.81 7.79
C ILE A 44 7.08 4.73 6.61
N ARG A 45 7.42 3.51 6.16
CA ARG A 45 7.99 3.26 4.84
C ARG A 45 6.86 3.00 3.85
N PRO A 46 6.60 3.89 2.89
CA PRO A 46 5.65 3.63 1.83
C PRO A 46 6.17 2.53 0.88
N ILE A 47 5.29 1.59 0.52
CA ILE A 47 5.55 0.56 -0.50
C ILE A 47 4.71 0.86 -1.75
N SER A 48 3.43 1.19 -1.56
CA SER A 48 2.52 1.54 -2.64
C SER A 48 1.45 2.50 -2.12
N ALA A 49 1.08 3.48 -2.95
CA ALA A 49 -0.09 4.32 -2.74
C ALA A 49 -0.80 4.49 -4.10
N ARG A 50 -2.07 4.14 -4.16
CA ARG A 50 -2.85 4.24 -5.40
C ARG A 50 -4.33 4.44 -5.11
N TYR A 51 -5.04 4.99 -6.09
CA TYR A 51 -6.50 4.95 -6.09
C TYR A 51 -6.98 3.51 -6.26
N MET A 52 -8.11 3.21 -5.62
CA MET A 52 -8.76 1.91 -5.77
C MET A 52 -9.58 1.86 -7.05
N HIS A 53 -9.60 0.71 -7.70
CA HIS A 53 -10.53 0.47 -8.79
C HIS A 53 -11.91 0.10 -8.25
N GLU A 54 -12.94 0.30 -9.06
CA GLU A 54 -14.35 0.13 -8.65
C GLU A 54 -14.65 -1.24 -8.01
N ARG A 55 -14.08 -2.34 -8.54
CA ARG A 55 -14.25 -3.69 -7.97
C ARG A 55 -13.68 -3.81 -6.56
N GLU A 56 -12.57 -3.13 -6.29
CA GLU A 56 -11.94 -3.14 -4.97
C GLU A 56 -12.76 -2.34 -3.96
N ILE A 57 -13.31 -1.20 -4.39
CA ILE A 57 -14.19 -0.35 -3.58
C ILE A 57 -15.43 -1.14 -3.17
N ARG A 58 -16.14 -1.73 -4.14
CA ARG A 58 -17.34 -2.54 -3.86
C ARG A 58 -17.06 -3.67 -2.88
N ARG A 59 -15.92 -4.34 -3.00
CA ARG A 59 -15.51 -5.40 -2.05
C ARG A 59 -15.22 -4.86 -0.66
N TYR A 60 -14.63 -3.66 -0.56
CA TYR A 60 -14.34 -3.02 0.72
C TYR A 60 -15.61 -2.55 1.42
N GLU A 61 -16.55 -1.94 0.70
CA GLU A 61 -17.81 -1.41 1.26
C GLU A 61 -18.80 -2.51 1.69
N GLN A 62 -18.68 -3.72 1.15
CA GLN A 62 -19.56 -4.86 1.47
C GLN A 62 -19.09 -5.67 2.70
N ARG A 63 -18.02 -5.24 3.38
CA ARG A 63 -17.47 -5.88 4.58
C ARG A 63 -17.95 -5.18 5.83
#